data_AF-A0A3C0FRK6-F1
#
_entry.id   AF-A0A3C0FRK6-F1
#
_cell.length_a   1.000
_cell.length_b   1.000
_cell.length_c   1.000
_cell.angle_alpha   90.00
_cell.angle_beta   90.00
_cell.angle_gamma   90.00
#
_symmetry.space_group_name_H-M   'P 1'
#
loop_
_entity.id
_entity.type
_entity.pdbx_description
1 polymer ?
#
loop_
_entity_poly.entity_id
_entity_poly.type
_entity_poly.pdbx_seq_one_letter_code
_entity_poly.pdbx_strand_id
1 'polypeptide(L)'
;MTGFHWSRNQRLSLVGRYTLLSVGVVVCALLALSFFYQRFSNELIDRLTGERLSAQVAATSNKLSAFLDARIYQLVTLSNHPALPAFIEAPNSPQAEEALTLLRVEADSPDLYGVLFFDWYDNLDRLVAGQAASGPPYWSKNGWDISGLPRVEHEGIEFIGPKLPENGNSGWILMRAHIRDTGLGQNTSVALHVRLASLTELLASAGVSGVIDPL
;
A
#
# COMPACT_ATOMS: atom_id res chain seq x y z
N MET A 1 -58.52 -24.60 -79.48
CA MET A 1 -57.71 -25.34 -78.49
C MET A 1 -56.36 -24.66 -78.36
N THR A 2 -56.03 -24.26 -77.13
CA THR A 2 -54.69 -24.13 -76.49
C THR A 2 -53.50 -23.58 -77.27
N GLY A 3 -52.92 -22.50 -76.71
CA GLY A 3 -51.57 -22.03 -77.02
C GLY A 3 -51.15 -20.91 -76.07
N PHE A 4 -51.14 -21.18 -74.76
CA PHE A 4 -50.73 -20.22 -73.73
C PHE A 4 -49.20 -20.00 -73.83
N HIS A 5 -48.81 -18.85 -74.35
CA HIS A 5 -47.42 -18.45 -74.56
C HIS A 5 -46.70 -18.24 -73.22
N TRP A 6 -45.69 -19.07 -72.95
CA TRP A 6 -44.79 -18.96 -71.81
C TRP A 6 -43.60 -18.08 -72.19
N SER A 7 -43.61 -16.80 -71.81
CA SER A 7 -42.37 -15.99 -71.79
C SER A 7 -42.42 -14.91 -70.72
N ARG A 8 -42.22 -15.28 -69.45
CA ARG A 8 -42.06 -14.26 -68.39
C ARG A 8 -41.26 -14.68 -67.16
N ASN A 9 -40.18 -15.46 -67.29
CA ASN A 9 -39.39 -15.89 -66.11
C ASN A 9 -37.87 -15.65 -66.15
N GLN A 10 -37.34 -14.82 -67.06
CA GLN A 10 -35.89 -14.51 -67.06
C GLN A 10 -35.51 -13.21 -66.32
N ARG A 11 -36.44 -12.28 -66.08
CA ARG A 11 -36.15 -11.00 -65.40
C ARG A 11 -36.19 -11.07 -63.86
N LEU A 12 -36.93 -12.02 -63.29
CA LEU A 12 -37.01 -12.26 -61.84
C LEU A 12 -35.72 -12.87 -61.25
N SER A 13 -34.97 -13.62 -62.05
CA SER A 13 -33.70 -14.26 -61.63
C SER A 13 -32.54 -13.26 -61.51
N LEU A 14 -32.49 -12.24 -62.37
CA LEU A 14 -31.47 -11.19 -62.28
C LEU A 14 -31.66 -10.38 -60.98
N VAL A 15 -32.87 -9.89 -60.72
CA VAL A 15 -33.18 -9.10 -59.52
C VAL A 15 -32.87 -9.90 -58.25
N GLY A 16 -33.24 -11.19 -58.19
CA GLY A 16 -32.91 -12.08 -57.07
C GLY A 16 -31.41 -12.31 -56.85
N ARG A 17 -30.61 -12.35 -57.92
CA ARG A 17 -29.14 -12.46 -57.83
C ARG A 17 -28.50 -11.16 -57.34
N TYR A 18 -28.99 -10.00 -57.79
CA TYR A 18 -28.49 -8.71 -57.36
C TYR A 18 -28.89 -8.37 -55.92
N THR A 19 -30.09 -8.77 -55.46
CA THR A 19 -30.49 -8.63 -54.05
C THR A 19 -29.69 -9.56 -53.13
N LEU A 20 -29.40 -10.79 -53.54
CA LEU A 20 -28.49 -11.68 -52.79
C LEU A 20 -27.08 -11.11 -52.71
N LEU A 21 -26.57 -10.52 -53.80
CA LEU A 21 -25.28 -9.83 -53.81
C LEU A 21 -25.27 -8.61 -52.88
N SER A 22 -26.33 -7.78 -52.88
CA SER A 22 -26.36 -6.60 -51.99
C SER A 22 -26.48 -6.98 -50.52
N VAL A 23 -27.29 -7.99 -50.19
CA VAL A 23 -27.37 -8.55 -48.83
C VAL A 23 -26.02 -9.13 -48.41
N GLY A 24 -25.35 -9.87 -49.30
CA GLY A 24 -24.01 -10.40 -49.04
C GLY A 24 -22.99 -9.30 -48.76
N VAL A 25 -23.02 -8.20 -49.53
CA VAL A 25 -22.15 -7.04 -49.32
C VAL A 25 -22.43 -6.36 -47.98
N VAL A 26 -23.70 -6.16 -47.61
CA VAL A 26 -24.09 -5.56 -46.32
C VAL A 26 -23.67 -6.45 -45.16
N VAL A 27 -23.89 -7.76 -45.26
CA VAL A 27 -23.48 -8.72 -44.21
C VAL A 27 -21.95 -8.75 -44.08
N CYS A 28 -21.21 -8.78 -45.20
CA CYS A 28 -19.75 -8.68 -45.16
C CYS A 28 -19.28 -7.36 -44.54
N ALA A 29 -19.91 -6.24 -44.86
CA ALA A 29 -19.58 -4.95 -44.27
C ALA A 29 -19.85 -4.91 -42.76
N LEU A 30 -20.96 -5.51 -42.31
CA LEU A 30 -21.30 -5.62 -40.90
C LEU A 30 -20.33 -6.55 -40.15
N LEU A 31 -19.95 -7.68 -40.74
CA LEU A 31 -18.96 -8.60 -40.17
C LEU A 31 -17.58 -7.94 -40.08
N ALA A 32 -17.16 -7.24 -41.13
CA ALA A 32 -15.91 -6.49 -41.14
C ALA A 32 -15.90 -5.40 -40.06
N LEU A 33 -16.99 -4.64 -39.93
CA LEU A 33 -17.14 -3.61 -38.90
C LEU A 33 -17.12 -4.19 -37.48
N SER A 34 -17.80 -5.33 -37.27
CA SER A 34 -17.84 -6.01 -35.98
C SER A 34 -16.46 -6.54 -35.58
N PHE A 35 -15.73 -7.15 -36.52
CA PHE A 35 -14.35 -7.59 -36.32
C PHE A 35 -13.40 -6.43 -36.01
N PHE A 36 -13.54 -5.32 -36.74
CA PHE A 36 -12.77 -4.10 -36.51
C PHE A 36 -13.06 -3.49 -35.14
N TYR A 37 -14.33 -3.44 -34.74
CA TYR A 37 -14.76 -2.93 -33.44
C TYR A 37 -14.19 -3.78 -32.29
N GLN A 38 -14.25 -5.10 -32.40
CA GLN A 38 -13.72 -6.01 -31.39
C GLN A 38 -12.21 -5.87 -31.23
N ARG A 39 -11.47 -5.71 -32.34
CA ARG A 39 -10.02 -5.53 -32.30
C ARG A 39 -9.62 -4.19 -31.68
N PHE A 40 -10.28 -3.09 -32.07
CA PHE A 40 -10.02 -1.77 -31.52
C PHE A 40 -10.43 -1.65 -30.06
N SER A 41 -11.56 -2.25 -29.66
CA SER A 41 -12.03 -2.24 -28.28
C SER A 41 -11.07 -2.98 -27.36
N ASN A 42 -10.57 -4.16 -27.79
CA ASN A 42 -9.59 -4.92 -27.01
C ASN A 42 -8.25 -4.19 -26.87
N GLU A 43 -7.72 -3.58 -27.95
CA GLU A 43 -6.47 -2.79 -27.88
C GLU A 43 -6.60 -1.53 -27.01
N LEU A 44 -7.76 -0.86 -27.03
CA LEU A 44 -8.04 0.29 -26.16
C LEU A 44 -8.15 -0.14 -24.70
N ILE A 45 -8.83 -1.25 -24.42
CA ILE A 45 -8.97 -1.80 -23.08
C ILE A 45 -7.62 -2.23 -22.52
N ASP A 46 -6.80 -2.97 -23.28
CA ASP A 46 -5.48 -3.42 -22.82
C ASP A 46 -4.51 -2.25 -22.56
N ARG A 47 -4.50 -1.23 -23.42
CA ARG A 47 -3.64 -0.04 -23.21
C ARG A 47 -4.10 0.81 -22.04
N LEU A 48 -5.40 1.09 -21.93
CA LEU A 48 -5.94 1.85 -20.81
C LEU A 48 -5.78 1.09 -19.49
N THR A 49 -5.89 -0.24 -19.51
CA THR A 49 -5.71 -1.08 -18.31
C THR A 49 -4.24 -1.14 -17.92
N GLY A 50 -3.31 -1.28 -18.87
CA GLY A 50 -1.87 -1.28 -18.61
C GLY A 50 -1.35 0.06 -18.11
N GLU A 51 -1.75 1.18 -18.74
CA GLU A 51 -1.35 2.53 -18.32
C GLU A 51 -1.94 2.88 -16.95
N ARG A 52 -3.20 2.52 -16.68
CA ARG A 52 -3.82 2.72 -15.35
C ARG A 52 -3.16 1.89 -14.27
N LEU A 53 -2.87 0.62 -14.55
CA LEU A 53 -2.18 -0.26 -13.61
C LEU A 53 -0.77 0.29 -13.29
N SER A 54 -0.03 0.73 -14.32
CA SER A 54 1.29 1.34 -14.12
C SER A 54 1.21 2.63 -13.32
N ALA A 55 0.24 3.50 -13.62
CA ALA A 55 0.03 4.74 -12.88
C ALA A 55 -0.37 4.48 -11.43
N GLN A 56 -1.20 3.47 -11.18
CA GLN A 56 -1.64 3.07 -9.84
C GLN A 56 -0.50 2.46 -9.03
N VAL A 57 0.31 1.58 -9.62
CA VAL A 57 1.51 1.03 -8.97
C VAL A 57 2.49 2.14 -8.64
N ALA A 58 2.74 3.07 -9.57
CA ALA A 58 3.61 4.22 -9.33
C ALA A 58 3.07 5.13 -8.22
N ALA A 59 1.77 5.45 -8.23
CA ALA A 59 1.14 6.26 -7.19
C ALA A 59 1.19 5.58 -5.81
N THR A 60 0.98 4.26 -5.77
CA THR A 60 1.08 3.46 -4.54
C THR A 60 2.51 3.44 -4.02
N SER A 61 3.48 3.20 -4.90
CA SER A 61 4.90 3.22 -4.57
C SER A 61 5.31 4.57 -4.02
N ASN A 62 4.92 5.67 -4.67
CA ASN A 62 5.24 7.02 -4.22
C ASN A 62 4.64 7.34 -2.84
N LYS A 63 3.39 6.93 -2.59
CA LYS A 63 2.76 7.09 -1.28
C LYS A 63 3.45 6.29 -0.19
N LEU A 64 3.81 5.03 -0.48
CA LEU A 64 4.51 4.16 0.45
C LEU A 64 5.91 4.71 0.76
N SER A 65 6.66 5.12 -0.26
CA SER A 65 7.96 5.77 -0.10
C SER A 65 7.84 7.02 0.76
N ALA A 66 6.92 7.94 0.44
CA ALA A 66 6.72 9.16 1.22
C ALA A 66 6.34 8.87 2.68
N PHE A 67 5.53 7.83 2.93
CA PHE A 67 5.20 7.39 4.28
C PHE A 67 6.45 6.88 5.02
N LEU A 68 7.23 5.99 4.41
CA LEU A 68 8.44 5.45 5.01
C LEU A 68 9.49 6.54 5.26
N ASP A 69 9.69 7.45 4.30
CA ASP A 69 10.62 8.58 4.42
C ASP A 69 10.25 9.47 5.60
N ALA A 70 8.96 9.76 5.80
CA ALA A 70 8.49 10.52 6.96
C ALA A 70 8.80 9.80 8.28
N ARG A 71 8.64 8.46 8.33
CA ARG A 71 8.94 7.66 9.54
C ARG A 71 10.42 7.53 9.79
N ILE A 72 11.24 7.41 8.75
CA ILE A 72 12.70 7.42 8.86
C ILE A 72 13.16 8.78 9.38
N TYR A 73 12.67 9.88 8.81
CA TYR A 73 13.03 11.23 9.26
C TYR A 73 12.64 11.47 10.72
N GLN A 74 11.43 11.06 11.11
CA GLN A 74 10.96 11.08 12.49
C GLN A 74 11.90 10.30 13.42
N LEU A 75 12.23 9.07 13.05
CA LEU A 75 13.10 8.18 13.83
C LEU A 75 14.53 8.73 13.96
N VAL A 76 15.09 9.27 12.87
CA VAL A 76 16.42 9.90 12.87
C VAL A 76 16.41 11.14 13.76
N THR A 77 15.37 11.97 13.67
CA THR A 77 15.21 13.15 14.52
C THR A 77 15.15 12.76 15.99
N LEU A 78 14.36 11.74 16.32
CA LEU A 78 14.29 11.17 17.67
C LEU A 78 15.65 10.66 18.12
N SER A 79 16.31 9.79 17.36
CA SER A 79 17.59 9.16 17.74
C SER A 79 18.72 10.16 18.02
N ASN A 80 18.65 11.36 17.44
CA ASN A 80 19.61 12.44 17.63
C ASN A 80 19.15 13.51 18.62
N HIS A 81 17.98 13.35 19.24
CA HIS A 81 17.41 14.38 20.11
C HIS A 81 18.18 14.47 21.44
N PRO A 82 18.65 15.66 21.85
CA PRO A 82 19.55 15.82 22.99
C PRO A 82 18.91 15.45 24.35
N ALA A 83 17.58 15.43 24.43
CA ALA A 83 16.86 15.06 25.66
C ALA A 83 16.66 13.53 25.83
N LEU A 84 16.88 12.71 24.80
CA LEU A 84 16.69 11.26 24.90
C LEU A 84 17.66 10.56 25.87
N PRO A 85 18.95 10.89 25.89
CA PRO A 85 19.88 10.28 26.84
C PRO A 85 19.42 10.45 28.29
N ALA A 86 18.94 11.65 28.65
CA ALA A 86 18.40 11.93 30.00
C ALA A 86 17.15 11.10 30.32
N PHE A 87 16.28 10.85 29.33
CA PHE A 87 15.10 10.00 29.48
C PHE A 87 15.45 8.53 29.76
N ILE A 88 16.55 8.05 29.19
CA ILE A 88 17.02 6.67 29.34
C ILE A 88 17.75 6.49 30.68
N GLU A 89 18.68 7.39 30.97
CA GLU A 89 19.58 7.31 32.14
C GLU A 89 18.91 7.70 33.45
N ALA A 90 18.16 8.81 33.44
CA ALA A 90 17.61 9.43 34.65
C ALA A 90 16.11 9.75 34.47
N PRO A 91 15.25 8.72 34.36
CA PRO A 91 13.83 8.86 33.97
C PRO A 91 12.98 9.69 34.94
N ASN A 92 13.42 9.85 36.19
CA ASN A 92 12.73 10.63 37.21
C ASN A 92 13.26 12.07 37.32
N SER A 93 14.15 12.49 36.42
CA SER A 93 14.65 13.86 36.37
C SER A 93 13.62 14.77 35.68
N PRO A 94 13.57 16.07 36.02
CA PRO A 94 12.74 17.04 35.30
C PRO A 94 13.02 17.07 33.79
N GLN A 95 14.28 16.88 33.39
CA GLN A 95 14.68 16.81 31.98
C GLN A 95 14.07 15.58 31.27
N ALA A 96 13.95 14.46 31.96
CA ALA A 96 13.28 13.27 31.42
C ALA A 96 11.77 13.48 31.26
N GLU A 97 11.14 14.29 32.11
CA GLU A 97 9.71 14.63 31.98
C GLU A 97 9.44 15.53 30.77
N GLU A 98 10.32 16.49 30.50
CA GLU A 98 10.29 17.29 29.27
C GLU A 98 10.49 16.40 28.02
N ALA A 99 11.48 15.50 28.06
CA ALA A 99 11.70 14.53 27.00
C ALA A 99 10.49 13.61 26.78
N LEU A 100 9.87 13.13 27.85
CA LEU A 100 8.68 12.29 27.80
C LEU A 100 7.49 13.03 27.16
N THR A 101 7.34 14.32 27.45
CA THR A 101 6.28 15.14 26.85
C THR A 101 6.47 15.27 25.34
N LEU A 102 7.70 15.53 24.89
CA LEU A 102 8.03 15.56 23.45
C LEU A 102 7.79 14.18 22.80
N LEU A 103 8.24 13.11 23.45
CA LEU A 103 8.04 11.74 22.96
C LEU A 103 6.58 11.36 22.85
N ARG A 104 5.72 11.84 23.76
CA ARG A 104 4.27 11.62 23.68
C ARG A 104 3.66 12.29 22.47
N VAL A 105 4.07 13.52 22.17
CA VAL A 105 3.64 14.24 20.96
C VAL A 105 4.12 13.51 19.71
N GLU A 106 5.35 13.03 19.69
CA GLU A 106 5.89 12.30 18.54
C GLU A 106 5.22 10.93 18.34
N ALA A 107 4.86 10.27 19.45
CA ALA A 107 4.08 9.03 19.44
C ALA A 107 2.59 9.24 19.14
N ASP A 108 2.10 10.49 19.11
CA ASP A 108 0.70 10.87 18.89
C ASP A 108 0.30 10.79 17.41
N SER A 109 0.63 9.67 16.76
CA SER A 109 0.33 9.43 15.35
C SER A 109 -0.64 8.25 15.21
N PRO A 110 -1.68 8.35 14.35
CA PRO A 110 -2.61 7.25 14.14
C PRO A 110 -1.94 6.02 13.51
N ASP A 111 -0.78 6.20 12.87
CA ASP A 111 -0.01 5.14 12.22
C ASP A 111 0.98 4.42 13.14
N LEU A 112 1.12 4.88 14.38
CA LEU A 112 2.04 4.35 15.35
C LEU A 112 1.29 3.75 16.53
N TYR A 113 1.69 2.56 16.93
CA TYR A 113 1.36 2.04 18.25
C TYR A 113 2.16 2.75 19.35
N GLY A 114 3.33 3.29 19.02
CA GLY A 114 4.12 4.11 19.93
C GLY A 114 5.62 4.06 19.62
N VAL A 115 6.41 4.53 20.59
CA VAL A 115 7.87 4.55 20.54
C VAL A 115 8.42 3.56 21.57
N LEU A 116 9.41 2.77 21.19
CA LEU A 116 10.02 1.71 21.99
C LEU A 116 11.50 1.98 22.16
N PHE A 117 12.06 1.62 23.31
CA PHE A 117 13.48 1.77 23.63
C PHE A 117 14.04 0.41 24.02
N PHE A 118 15.18 0.05 23.43
CA PHE A 118 15.83 -1.22 23.68
C PHE A 118 17.21 -1.01 24.27
N ASP A 119 17.54 -1.87 25.24
CA ASP A 119 18.90 -1.99 25.73
C ASP A 119 19.82 -2.65 24.68
N TRP A 120 21.09 -2.81 25.06
CA TRP A 120 22.10 -3.41 24.20
C TRP A 120 21.92 -4.92 23.95
N TYR A 121 21.00 -5.57 24.67
CA TYR A 121 20.67 -6.99 24.54
C TYR A 121 19.38 -7.22 23.73
N ASP A 122 18.88 -6.19 23.03
CA ASP A 122 17.58 -6.22 22.34
C ASP A 122 16.37 -6.41 23.27
N ASN A 123 16.53 -6.21 24.59
CA ASN A 123 15.39 -6.23 25.51
C ASN A 123 14.68 -4.88 25.50
N LEU A 124 13.35 -4.94 25.59
CA LEU A 124 12.53 -3.75 25.74
C LEU A 124 12.74 -3.14 27.13
N ASP A 125 13.46 -2.02 27.18
CA ASP A 125 13.73 -1.24 28.38
C ASP A 125 12.54 -0.33 28.72
N ARG A 126 12.12 0.50 27.74
CA ARG A 126 11.06 1.50 27.92
C ARG A 126 10.15 1.62 26.71
N LEU A 127 8.99 2.22 26.91
CA LEU A 127 8.05 2.51 25.85
C LEU A 127 7.24 3.78 26.15
N VAL A 128 6.76 4.41 25.08
CA VAL A 128 5.78 5.48 25.10
C VAL A 128 4.63 5.05 24.20
N ALA A 129 3.45 4.89 24.78
CA ALA A 129 2.24 4.51 24.04
C ALA A 129 1.77 5.66 23.16
N GLY A 130 1.43 5.36 21.90
CA GLY A 130 0.70 6.26 21.02
C GLY A 130 -0.82 6.07 21.16
N GLN A 131 -1.60 6.85 20.42
CA GLN A 131 -3.08 6.78 20.45
C GLN A 131 -3.63 5.42 20.00
N ALA A 132 -2.95 4.78 19.05
CA ALA A 132 -3.38 3.50 18.53
C ALA A 132 -2.91 2.32 19.39
N ALA A 133 -2.14 2.55 20.46
CA ALA A 133 -1.53 1.53 21.29
C ALA A 133 -2.56 0.50 21.80
N SER A 134 -2.40 -0.74 21.37
CA SER A 134 -3.26 -1.85 21.79
C SER A 134 -2.43 -3.11 21.98
N GLY A 135 -2.83 -3.94 22.94
CA GLY A 135 -2.14 -5.18 23.28
C GLY A 135 -0.69 -5.01 23.81
N PRO A 136 0.10 -6.08 23.77
CA PRO A 136 1.53 -6.06 24.07
C PRO A 136 2.33 -5.21 23.08
N PRO A 137 3.38 -4.49 23.52
CA PRO A 137 3.97 -4.49 24.87
C PRO A 137 3.39 -3.45 25.83
N TYR A 138 2.38 -2.67 25.41
CA TYR A 138 1.89 -1.47 26.12
C TYR A 138 1.11 -1.79 27.40
N TRP A 139 0.22 -2.77 27.31
CA TRP A 139 -0.70 -3.13 28.41
C TRP A 139 -0.33 -4.46 29.07
N SER A 140 0.60 -5.21 28.47
CA SER A 140 1.17 -6.45 29.00
C SER A 140 2.49 -6.74 28.28
N LYS A 141 3.50 -7.25 28.98
CA LYS A 141 4.74 -7.74 28.34
C LYS A 141 4.57 -9.17 27.79
N ASN A 142 3.50 -9.87 28.12
CA ASN A 142 3.28 -11.24 27.67
C ASN A 142 3.04 -11.28 26.16
N GLY A 143 3.77 -12.14 25.43
CA GLY A 143 3.66 -12.26 23.97
C GLY A 143 4.43 -11.19 23.18
N TRP A 144 5.14 -10.30 23.88
CA TRP A 144 6.16 -9.46 23.25
C TRP A 144 7.44 -10.27 23.07
N ASP A 145 7.73 -10.59 21.81
CA ASP A 145 8.99 -11.16 21.40
C ASP A 145 9.26 -10.70 19.97
N ILE A 146 10.51 -10.30 19.75
CA ILE A 146 11.06 -9.89 18.46
C ILE A 146 12.09 -10.90 17.95
N SER A 147 12.44 -11.90 18.76
CA SER A 147 13.31 -12.99 18.39
C SER A 147 12.66 -13.83 17.28
N GLY A 148 13.42 -14.13 16.23
CA GLY A 148 12.93 -14.86 15.06
C GLY A 148 12.16 -14.04 14.02
N LEU A 149 11.94 -12.73 14.23
CA LEU A 149 11.41 -11.88 13.17
C LEU A 149 12.49 -11.56 12.11
N PRO A 150 12.11 -11.40 10.82
CA PRO A 150 13.03 -10.94 9.79
C PRO A 150 13.59 -9.57 10.12
N ARG A 151 14.86 -9.34 9.77
CA ARG A 151 15.58 -8.09 10.01
C ARG A 151 16.24 -7.63 8.72
N VAL A 152 16.05 -6.36 8.37
CA VAL A 152 16.66 -5.73 7.20
C VAL A 152 17.21 -4.39 7.62
N GLU A 153 18.47 -4.12 7.33
CA GLU A 153 19.08 -2.82 7.58
C GLU A 153 19.14 -2.00 6.30
N HIS A 154 18.74 -0.73 6.40
CA HIS A 154 18.80 0.23 5.31
C HIS A 154 19.16 1.61 5.86
N GLU A 155 20.26 2.19 5.39
CA GLU A 155 20.74 3.52 5.79
C GLU A 155 20.88 3.72 7.31
N GLY A 156 21.31 2.68 8.03
CA GLY A 156 21.46 2.72 9.49
C GLY A 156 20.14 2.61 10.26
N ILE A 157 19.03 2.32 9.56
CA ILE A 157 17.73 1.99 10.14
C ILE A 157 17.49 0.49 9.97
N GLU A 158 17.19 -0.19 11.06
CA GLU A 158 16.82 -1.60 11.07
C GLU A 158 15.30 -1.75 11.04
N PHE A 159 14.80 -2.48 10.06
CA PHE A 159 13.41 -2.90 9.94
C PHE A 159 13.26 -4.30 10.52
N ILE A 160 12.38 -4.48 11.50
CA ILE A 160 12.12 -5.78 12.16
C ILE A 160 10.66 -6.18 11.95
N GLY A 161 10.45 -7.40 11.46
CA GLY A 161 9.13 -7.93 11.14
C GLY A 161 8.96 -8.23 9.64
N PRO A 162 7.72 -8.28 9.13
CA PRO A 162 6.46 -7.96 9.82
C PRO A 162 6.07 -9.02 10.85
N LYS A 163 5.46 -8.59 11.96
CA LYS A 163 4.67 -9.47 12.81
C LYS A 163 3.24 -9.43 12.34
N LEU A 164 2.72 -10.59 11.94
CA LEU A 164 1.35 -10.72 11.45
C LEU A 164 0.34 -10.63 12.61
N PRO A 165 -0.91 -10.19 12.33
CA PRO A 165 -1.96 -10.16 13.34
C PRO A 165 -2.32 -11.57 13.78
N GLU A 166 -2.23 -11.84 15.09
CA GLU A 166 -2.54 -13.15 15.68
C GLU A 166 -3.26 -12.99 17.02
N ASN A 167 -4.22 -13.88 17.29
CA ASN A 167 -4.95 -13.97 18.57
C ASN A 167 -5.56 -12.63 19.03
N GLY A 168 -6.13 -11.86 18.10
CA GLY A 168 -6.73 -10.56 18.38
C GLY A 168 -5.74 -9.40 18.51
N ASN A 169 -4.43 -9.64 18.37
CA ASN A 169 -3.44 -8.58 18.28
C ASN A 169 -3.31 -8.09 16.84
N SER A 170 -3.07 -6.80 16.69
CA SER A 170 -2.83 -6.21 15.38
C SER A 170 -1.40 -6.46 14.90
N GLY A 171 -1.22 -6.55 13.58
CA GLY A 171 0.10 -6.71 12.97
C GLY A 171 0.90 -5.41 12.95
N TRP A 172 2.22 -5.53 12.91
CA TRP A 172 3.13 -4.40 13.02
C TRP A 172 4.49 -4.63 12.39
N ILE A 173 5.23 -3.53 12.19
CA ILE A 173 6.65 -3.49 11.80
C ILE A 173 7.37 -2.55 12.78
N LEU A 174 8.61 -2.86 13.12
CA LEU A 174 9.48 -1.94 13.85
C LEU A 174 10.46 -1.29 12.89
N MET A 175 10.65 0.02 13.04
CA MET A 175 11.78 0.74 12.44
C MET A 175 12.67 1.22 13.58
N ARG A 176 13.93 0.80 13.61
CA ARG A 176 14.83 0.97 14.75
C ARG A 176 16.10 1.70 14.33
N ALA A 177 16.53 2.64 15.17
CA ALA A 177 17.77 3.39 15.01
C ALA A 177 18.56 3.38 16.31
N HIS A 178 19.89 3.39 16.21
CA HIS A 178 20.75 3.57 17.37
C HIS A 178 20.70 5.03 17.84
N ILE A 179 20.58 5.20 19.15
CA ILE A 179 20.66 6.53 19.76
C ILE A 179 22.14 6.92 19.77
N ARG A 180 22.42 8.16 19.37
CA ARG A 180 23.80 8.64 19.32
C ARG A 180 24.42 8.63 20.72
N ASP A 181 25.49 7.86 20.88
CA ASP A 181 26.23 7.78 22.14
C ASP A 181 26.71 9.16 22.57
N THR A 182 26.31 9.58 23.77
CA THR A 182 26.73 10.83 24.41
C THR A 182 28.12 10.73 25.05
N GLY A 183 28.83 9.61 24.87
CA GLY A 183 30.15 9.35 25.43
C GLY A 183 30.10 8.54 26.73
N LEU A 184 28.99 7.87 27.01
CA LEU A 184 28.75 7.09 28.24
C LEU A 184 28.65 5.58 27.96
N GLY A 185 28.84 5.14 26.71
CA GLY A 185 28.99 3.73 26.35
C GLY A 185 27.68 2.93 26.38
N GLN A 186 26.52 3.60 26.38
CA GLN A 186 25.23 2.94 26.27
C GLN A 186 24.81 2.86 24.80
N ASN A 187 24.96 1.68 24.19
CA ASN A 187 24.46 1.38 22.85
C ASN A 187 22.96 1.09 22.88
N THR A 188 22.16 2.09 23.26
CA THR A 188 20.70 2.02 23.34
C THR A 188 20.10 2.33 21.97
N SER A 189 18.96 1.73 21.66
CA SER A 189 18.24 2.01 20.41
C SER A 189 16.81 2.47 20.68
N VAL A 190 16.29 3.26 19.74
CA VAL A 190 14.90 3.72 19.70
C VAL A 190 14.23 3.11 18.49
N ALA A 191 12.97 2.69 18.61
CA ALA A 191 12.19 2.21 17.49
C ALA A 191 10.79 2.81 17.45
N LEU A 192 10.31 3.02 16.22
CA LEU A 192 8.91 3.28 15.94
C LEU A 192 8.17 1.95 15.79
N HIS A 193 7.09 1.78 16.55
CA HIS A 193 6.19 0.65 16.44
C HIS A 193 5.05 0.99 15.50
N VAL A 194 5.16 0.54 14.25
CA VAL A 194 4.34 1.00 13.14
C VAL A 194 3.24 0.00 12.86
N ARG A 195 2.03 0.51 12.62
CA ARG A 195 0.86 -0.32 12.32
C ARG A 195 0.98 -0.90 10.92
N LEU A 196 0.82 -2.22 10.81
CA LEU A 196 0.72 -2.86 9.50
C LEU A 196 -0.57 -2.42 8.78
N ALA A 197 -1.63 -2.11 9.54
CA ALA A 197 -2.90 -1.59 9.03
C ALA A 197 -2.71 -0.30 8.21
N SER A 198 -1.92 0.66 8.71
CA SER A 198 -1.64 1.91 7.99
C SER A 198 -0.97 1.67 6.64
N LEU A 199 -0.02 0.73 6.59
CA LEU A 199 0.60 0.32 5.32
C LEU A 199 -0.43 -0.27 4.37
N THR A 200 -1.29 -1.18 4.85
CA THR A 200 -2.34 -1.79 4.00
C THR A 200 -3.42 -0.80 3.57
N GLU A 201 -3.77 0.19 4.40
CA GLU A 201 -4.72 1.25 4.07
C GLU A 201 -4.15 2.18 2.98
N LEU A 202 -2.86 2.50 3.02
CA LEU A 202 -2.19 3.23 1.95
C LEU A 202 -2.27 2.46 0.63
N LEU A 203 -2.04 1.14 0.66
CA LEU A 203 -2.18 0.26 -0.51
C LEU A 203 -3.64 0.21 -1.02
N ALA A 204 -4.62 0.12 -0.11
CA ALA A 204 -6.04 0.05 -0.46
C ALA A 204 -6.57 1.38 -1.03
N SER A 205 -6.17 2.52 -0.44
CA SER A 205 -6.59 3.86 -0.88
C SER A 205 -6.18 4.17 -2.32
N ALA A 206 -5.09 3.58 -2.79
CA ALA A 206 -4.63 3.71 -4.16
C ALA A 206 -5.52 2.93 -5.16
N GLY A 207 -6.34 1.99 -4.70
CA GLY A 207 -7.24 1.18 -5.53
C GLY A 207 -8.69 1.66 -5.64
N VAL A 208 -9.13 2.63 -4.84
CA VAL A 208 -10.57 2.99 -4.74
C VAL A 208 -10.99 4.14 -5.67
N SER A 209 -10.07 4.82 -6.34
CA SER A 209 -10.39 6.03 -7.14
C SER A 209 -11.04 5.80 -8.52
N GLY A 210 -11.80 4.71 -8.72
CA GLY A 210 -12.42 4.47 -10.04
C GLY A 210 -13.62 3.52 -10.11
N VAL A 211 -14.22 3.08 -8.99
CA VAL A 211 -15.23 2.01 -9.01
C VAL A 211 -16.67 2.47 -8.75
N ILE A 212 -16.96 3.73 -8.44
CA ILE A 212 -18.36 4.12 -8.20
C ILE A 212 -18.67 5.51 -8.77
N ASP A 213 -18.95 5.56 -10.08
CA ASP A 213 -20.01 6.42 -10.60
C ASP A 213 -21.18 5.47 -10.96
N PRO A 214 -22.27 5.45 -10.18
CA PRO A 214 -23.50 4.82 -10.63
C PRO A 214 -24.19 5.79 -11.59
N LEU A 215 -24.46 5.30 -12.81
CA LEU A 215 -25.44 5.89 -13.72
C LEU A 215 -26.84 5.86 -13.11
#